data_AF-A0A7S1BRZ3-F1
#
_entry.id   AF-A0A7S1BRZ3-F1
#
_cell.length_a   1.000
_cell.length_b   1.000
_cell.length_c   1.000
_cell.angle_alpha   90.00
_cell.angle_beta   90.00
_cell.angle_gamma   90.00
#
_symmetry.space_group_name_H-M   'P 1'
#
loop_
_entity.id
_entity.type
_entity.pdbx_description
1 polymer ?
#
loop_
_entity_poly.entity_id
_entity_poly.type
_entity_poly.pdbx_seq_one_letter_code
_entity_poly.pdbx_strand_id
1 'polypeptide(L)'
;MISNILRRTPLKTFIIPGDNDWNDCPYPDEAMRYWMKYFNRFDKNWNTKFFPGVNRHWIVTQNWSFKLRHCLFVGLNLVGGDVNDKDEWNLRLQENIGFVQYRLRLVSWYINTVVIFGHTALRENVSIFFDGLVETARLYPHISFLYVHGDGHYWISDFPWKDAPNLGRVQLDKGALAPPVLISVKSTGGWPFEFNRRL
;
A
#
# COMPACT_ATOMS: atom_id res chain seq x y z
N MET A 1 -14.62 10.55 16.59
CA MET A 1 -13.39 9.93 16.05
C MET A 1 -13.70 9.33 14.68
N ILE A 2 -12.84 9.55 13.69
CA ILE A 2 -13.02 9.13 12.29
C ILE A 2 -13.30 7.63 12.15
N SER A 3 -12.66 6.79 12.98
CA SER A 3 -12.88 5.33 12.99
C SER A 3 -14.36 4.93 13.21
N ASN A 4 -15.14 5.68 13.98
CA ASN A 4 -16.58 5.42 14.17
C ASN A 4 -17.40 5.73 12.91
N ILE A 5 -17.00 6.73 12.13
CA ILE A 5 -17.67 7.11 10.89
C ILE A 5 -17.37 6.04 9.83
N LEU A 6 -16.10 5.66 9.69
CA LEU A 6 -15.68 4.64 8.74
C LEU A 6 -16.31 3.26 9.03
N ARG A 7 -16.52 2.89 10.30
CA ARG A 7 -17.23 1.64 10.65
C ARG A 7 -18.68 1.58 10.14
N ARG A 8 -19.29 2.73 9.81
CA ARG A 8 -20.67 2.80 9.31
C ARG A 8 -20.75 2.72 7.79
N THR A 9 -19.62 2.74 7.08
CA THR A 9 -19.64 2.62 5.62
C THR A 9 -20.07 1.21 5.19
N PRO A 10 -20.94 1.07 4.18
CA PRO A 10 -21.24 -0.24 3.60
C PRO A 10 -20.05 -0.81 2.81
N LEU A 11 -19.06 0.03 2.48
CA LEU A 11 -17.85 -0.39 1.77
C LEU A 11 -16.89 -1.08 2.74
N LYS A 12 -16.27 -2.15 2.28
CA LYS A 12 -15.24 -2.86 3.03
C LYS A 12 -13.93 -2.09 2.95
N THR A 13 -13.35 -1.73 4.10
CA THR A 13 -12.22 -0.81 4.11
C THR A 13 -10.99 -1.43 4.77
N PHE A 14 -9.86 -1.29 4.08
CA PHE A 14 -8.54 -1.45 4.66
C PHE A 14 -7.93 -0.06 4.85
N ILE A 15 -7.10 0.09 5.88
CA ILE A 15 -6.44 1.36 6.22
C ILE A 15 -4.95 1.07 6.35
N ILE A 16 -4.14 2.01 5.89
CA ILE A 16 -2.68 2.06 6.08
C ILE A 16 -2.35 3.37 6.80
N PRO A 17 -1.26 3.43 7.57
CA PRO A 17 -0.83 4.67 8.21
C PRO A 17 -0.24 5.65 7.19
N GLY A 18 -0.48 6.95 7.40
CA GLY A 18 0.25 8.04 6.77
C GLY A 18 1.39 8.58 7.63
N ASP A 19 2.14 9.55 7.07
CA ASP A 19 3.20 10.28 7.77
C ASP A 19 2.66 11.03 9.00
N ASN A 20 1.55 11.76 8.82
CA ASN A 20 0.87 12.54 9.85
C ASN A 20 0.13 11.68 10.89
N ASP A 21 -0.07 10.39 10.61
CA ASP A 21 -0.62 9.43 11.57
C ASP A 21 0.43 8.91 12.55
N TRP A 22 1.73 9.13 12.27
CA TRP A 22 2.80 8.54 13.06
C TRP A 22 4.08 9.38 13.07
N ASN A 23 4.78 9.43 11.95
CA ASN A 23 6.20 9.76 11.91
C ASN A 23 6.46 11.28 11.97
N ASP A 24 5.52 12.08 11.47
CA ASP A 24 5.55 13.55 11.60
C ASP A 24 4.82 14.04 12.85
N CYS A 25 4.35 13.13 13.70
CA CYS A 25 3.67 13.47 14.94
C CYS A 25 4.72 13.82 16.02
N PRO A 26 4.52 14.87 16.84
CA PRO A 26 5.45 15.23 17.92
C PRO A 26 5.71 14.12 18.95
N TYR A 27 4.78 13.18 19.07
CA TYR A 27 4.86 12.01 19.95
C TYR A 27 4.59 10.74 19.14
N PRO A 28 5.57 10.26 18.35
CA PRO A 28 5.36 9.20 17.36
C PRO A 28 4.92 7.88 17.99
N ASP A 29 5.48 7.51 19.14
CA ASP A 29 5.09 6.29 19.86
C ASP A 29 3.61 6.32 20.32
N GLU A 30 3.17 7.47 20.82
CA GLU A 30 1.78 7.64 21.22
C GLU A 30 0.84 7.65 20.00
N ALA A 31 1.24 8.32 18.91
CA ALA A 31 0.50 8.34 17.66
C ALA A 31 0.32 6.92 17.10
N MET A 32 1.39 6.13 17.02
CA MET A 32 1.33 4.74 16.59
C MET A 32 0.48 3.89 17.52
N ARG A 33 0.54 4.10 18.85
CA ARG A 33 -0.34 3.41 19.82
C ARG A 33 -1.81 3.69 19.55
N TYR A 34 -2.19 4.94 19.25
CA TYR A 34 -3.57 5.27 18.89
C TYR A 34 -3.98 4.70 17.55
N TRP A 35 -3.12 4.80 16.53
CA TRP A 35 -3.37 4.18 15.23
C TRP A 35 -3.62 2.68 15.39
N MET A 36 -2.78 2.01 16.18
CA MET A 36 -2.91 0.59 16.49
C MET A 36 -4.23 0.25 17.18
N LYS A 37 -4.68 1.10 18.12
CA LYS A 37 -5.94 0.91 18.83
C LYS A 37 -7.17 1.04 17.93
N TYR A 38 -7.15 1.96 16.96
CA TYR A 38 -8.36 2.35 16.23
C TYR A 38 -8.42 1.86 14.78
N PHE A 39 -7.28 1.62 14.13
CA PHE A 39 -7.18 1.32 12.70
C PHE A 39 -6.42 0.03 12.40
N ASN A 40 -5.60 -0.50 13.31
CA ASN A 40 -4.99 -1.79 13.05
C ASN A 40 -6.06 -2.88 12.91
N ARG A 41 -5.95 -3.67 11.85
CA ARG A 41 -6.92 -4.72 11.51
C ARG A 41 -8.36 -4.19 11.34
N PHE A 42 -8.51 -2.96 10.83
CA PHE A 42 -9.81 -2.31 10.63
C PHE A 42 -10.77 -3.15 9.76
N ASP A 43 -10.23 -3.87 8.78
CA ASP A 43 -10.93 -4.83 7.90
C ASP A 43 -11.72 -5.91 8.66
N LYS A 44 -11.42 -6.17 9.94
CA LYS A 44 -12.19 -7.11 10.77
C LYS A 44 -13.59 -6.63 11.11
N ASN A 45 -13.93 -5.37 10.82
CA ASN A 45 -15.29 -4.86 10.98
C ASN A 45 -16.26 -5.40 9.90
N TRP A 46 -15.77 -6.11 8.88
CA TRP A 46 -16.59 -6.71 7.83
C TRP A 46 -16.50 -8.24 7.83
N ASN A 47 -17.52 -8.91 7.26
CA ASN A 47 -17.60 -10.36 7.20
C ASN A 47 -16.41 -10.96 6.43
N THR A 48 -15.68 -11.86 7.08
CA THR A 48 -14.46 -12.51 6.59
C THR A 48 -14.67 -13.39 5.35
N LYS A 49 -15.91 -13.78 5.04
CA LYS A 49 -16.24 -14.54 3.82
C LYS A 49 -15.86 -13.81 2.53
N PHE A 50 -15.73 -12.48 2.56
CA PHE A 50 -15.38 -11.68 1.38
C PHE A 50 -13.87 -11.51 1.16
N PHE A 51 -13.06 -11.64 2.22
CA PHE A 51 -11.60 -11.63 2.14
C PHE A 51 -11.04 -12.87 2.84
N PRO A 52 -11.34 -14.08 2.33
CA PRO A 52 -10.75 -15.27 2.92
C PRO A 52 -9.22 -15.16 2.81
N GLY A 53 -8.54 -15.31 3.94
CA GLY A 53 -7.08 -15.34 3.99
C GLY A 53 -6.40 -13.97 3.88
N VAL A 54 -6.87 -12.96 4.62
CA VAL A 54 -6.03 -11.78 4.89
C VAL A 54 -4.80 -12.22 5.69
N ASN A 55 -3.62 -12.05 5.10
CA ASN A 55 -2.34 -12.35 5.72
C ASN A 55 -1.77 -11.08 6.35
N ARG A 56 -1.05 -11.24 7.46
CA ARG A 56 -0.39 -10.13 8.17
C ARG A 56 1.10 -10.41 8.25
N HIS A 57 1.88 -9.34 8.23
CA HIS A 57 3.28 -9.45 8.60
C HIS A 57 3.40 -9.68 10.12
N TRP A 58 4.40 -10.43 10.54
CA TRP A 58 4.54 -10.88 11.93
C TRP A 58 5.24 -9.84 12.81
N ILE A 59 6.19 -9.07 12.27
CA ILE A 59 6.82 -7.90 12.94
C ILE A 59 5.96 -6.64 12.74
N VAL A 60 5.92 -6.11 11.52
CA VAL A 60 5.12 -4.93 11.12
C VAL A 60 3.64 -5.29 10.95
N THR A 61 2.93 -5.56 12.04
CA THR A 61 1.56 -6.14 11.99
C THR A 61 0.51 -5.27 11.28
N GLN A 62 0.82 -4.00 11.02
CA GLN A 62 0.02 -3.08 10.21
C GLN A 62 -0.02 -3.52 8.74
N ASN A 63 1.01 -4.21 8.25
CA ASN A 63 1.07 -4.73 6.90
C ASN A 63 0.05 -5.85 6.70
N TRP A 64 -0.59 -5.84 5.53
CA TRP A 64 -1.57 -6.85 5.16
C TRP A 64 -1.49 -7.20 3.70
N SER A 65 -1.93 -8.41 3.38
CA SER A 65 -2.19 -8.79 1.99
C SER A 65 -3.37 -9.74 1.88
N PHE A 66 -4.02 -9.73 0.73
CA PHE A 66 -4.97 -10.75 0.36
C PHE A 66 -4.97 -10.92 -1.15
N LYS A 67 -5.49 -12.06 -1.61
CA LYS A 67 -5.71 -12.31 -3.03
C LYS A 67 -7.17 -12.14 -3.37
N LEU A 68 -7.42 -11.60 -4.55
CA LEU A 68 -8.74 -11.62 -5.15
C LEU A 68 -8.57 -11.87 -6.65
N ARG A 69 -9.09 -13.01 -7.12
CA ARG A 69 -8.84 -13.50 -8.49
C ARG A 69 -7.32 -13.54 -8.76
N HIS A 70 -6.88 -13.07 -9.92
CA HIS A 70 -5.48 -13.03 -10.34
C HIS A 70 -4.69 -11.81 -9.83
N CYS A 71 -5.21 -11.14 -8.79
CA CYS A 71 -4.58 -9.95 -8.21
C CYS A 71 -4.20 -10.16 -6.74
N LEU A 72 -2.96 -9.79 -6.41
CA LEU A 72 -2.47 -9.67 -5.03
C LEU A 72 -2.58 -8.20 -4.59
N PHE A 73 -3.31 -7.95 -3.51
CA PHE A 73 -3.35 -6.65 -2.85
C PHE A 73 -2.46 -6.66 -1.63
N VAL A 74 -1.63 -5.63 -1.45
CA VAL A 74 -0.71 -5.47 -0.33
C VAL A 74 -0.81 -4.05 0.22
N GLY A 75 -1.13 -3.89 1.51
CA GLY A 75 -1.03 -2.60 2.20
C GLY A 75 0.12 -2.61 3.19
N LEU A 76 0.89 -1.53 3.20
CA LEU A 76 2.13 -1.41 3.95
C LEU A 76 2.09 -0.23 4.91
N ASN A 77 2.77 -0.37 6.05
CA ASN A 77 3.24 0.74 6.87
C ASN A 77 4.50 1.32 6.24
N LEU A 78 4.32 1.91 5.05
CA LEU A 78 5.33 2.57 4.27
C LEU A 78 4.99 4.07 4.26
N VAL A 79 5.49 4.78 5.27
CA VAL A 79 5.22 6.20 5.50
C VAL A 79 6.38 7.08 5.02
N GLY A 80 6.08 8.36 4.81
CA GLY A 80 7.08 9.39 4.55
C GLY A 80 7.49 10.09 5.84
N GLY A 81 7.95 11.32 5.70
CA GLY A 81 8.24 12.18 6.86
C GLY A 81 9.66 12.05 7.43
N ASP A 82 9.81 12.58 8.63
CA ASP A 82 11.11 12.71 9.33
C ASP A 82 11.61 11.38 9.90
N VAL A 83 12.91 11.07 9.73
CA VAL A 83 13.47 9.83 10.27
C VAL A 83 13.83 10.03 11.75
N ASN A 84 12.93 9.64 12.65
CA ASN A 84 13.11 9.76 14.10
C ASN A 84 14.09 8.71 14.68
N ASP A 85 14.06 7.49 14.15
CA ASP A 85 14.96 6.39 14.50
C ASP A 85 15.43 5.70 13.22
N LYS A 86 16.72 5.79 12.92
CA LYS A 86 17.30 5.29 11.67
C LYS A 86 17.29 3.77 11.58
N ASP A 87 17.49 3.07 12.70
CA ASP A 87 17.56 1.60 12.71
C ASP A 87 16.16 1.01 12.57
N GLU A 88 15.19 1.58 13.29
CA GLU A 88 13.77 1.24 13.13
C GLU A 88 13.30 1.50 11.69
N TRP A 89 13.66 2.66 11.13
CA TRP A 89 13.30 3.05 9.77
C TRP A 89 13.83 2.08 8.72
N ASN A 90 15.12 1.76 8.79
CA ASN A 90 15.76 0.82 7.88
C ASN A 90 15.15 -0.59 8.00
N LEU A 91 14.97 -1.07 9.23
CA LEU A 91 14.32 -2.36 9.48
C LEU A 91 12.91 -2.37 8.88
N ARG A 92 12.12 -1.31 9.10
CA ARG A 92 10.77 -1.20 8.57
C ARG A 92 10.73 -1.24 7.04
N LEU A 93 11.63 -0.53 6.37
CA LEU A 93 11.74 -0.57 4.90
C LEU A 93 12.09 -1.98 4.40
N GLN A 94 13.04 -2.65 5.06
CA GLN A 94 13.42 -4.03 4.74
C GLN A 94 12.27 -5.03 4.96
N GLU A 95 11.55 -4.93 6.08
CA GLU A 95 10.39 -5.78 6.38
C GLU A 95 9.23 -5.52 5.42
N ASN A 96 9.02 -4.27 4.99
CA ASN A 96 8.00 -3.93 4.00
C ASN A 96 8.27 -4.60 2.65
N ILE A 97 9.49 -4.47 2.11
CA ILE A 97 9.83 -5.09 0.82
C ILE A 97 9.92 -6.62 0.95
N GLY A 98 10.48 -7.12 2.06
CA GLY A 98 10.52 -8.54 2.38
C GLY A 98 9.13 -9.16 2.46
N PHE A 99 8.15 -8.44 3.00
CA PHE A 99 6.76 -8.88 2.98
C PHE A 99 6.21 -8.98 1.57
N VAL A 100 6.37 -7.96 0.73
CA VAL A 100 5.91 -7.98 -0.67
C VAL A 100 6.51 -9.19 -1.40
N GLN A 101 7.82 -9.37 -1.31
CA GLN A 101 8.55 -10.47 -1.96
C GLN A 101 8.10 -11.85 -1.45
N TYR A 102 7.94 -11.99 -0.12
CA TYR A 102 7.43 -13.22 0.49
C TYR A 102 6.03 -13.57 0.00
N ARG A 103 5.11 -12.58 0.01
CA ARG A 103 3.73 -12.78 -0.44
C ARG A 103 3.67 -13.12 -1.92
N LEU A 104 4.46 -12.44 -2.74
CA LEU A 104 4.55 -12.68 -4.17
C LEU A 104 5.05 -14.10 -4.47
N ARG A 105 6.15 -14.54 -3.84
CA ARG A 105 6.73 -15.87 -4.05
C ARG A 105 5.73 -17.00 -3.81
N LEU A 106 4.83 -16.85 -2.84
CA LEU A 106 3.83 -17.88 -2.52
C LEU A 106 2.72 -18.00 -3.57
N VAL A 107 2.51 -16.97 -4.40
CA VAL A 107 1.30 -16.87 -5.23
C VAL A 107 1.54 -16.46 -6.68
N SER A 108 2.80 -16.16 -7.05
CA SER A 108 3.21 -15.65 -8.36
C SER A 108 2.72 -16.53 -9.52
N TRP A 109 2.67 -17.85 -9.32
CA TRP A 109 2.17 -18.82 -10.30
C TRP A 109 0.68 -18.65 -10.67
N TYR A 110 -0.10 -17.92 -9.87
CA TYR A 110 -1.55 -17.75 -10.06
C TYR A 110 -1.96 -16.30 -10.35
N ILE A 111 -1.09 -15.33 -10.12
CA ILE A 111 -1.41 -13.91 -10.26
C ILE A 111 -0.75 -13.32 -11.49
N ASN A 112 -1.37 -12.30 -12.06
CA ASN A 112 -0.80 -11.49 -13.13
C ASN A 112 -0.75 -9.99 -12.76
N THR A 113 -1.24 -9.64 -11.56
CA THR A 113 -1.29 -8.25 -11.11
C THR A 113 -1.00 -8.14 -9.61
N VAL A 114 -0.27 -7.10 -9.22
CA VAL A 114 -0.02 -6.73 -7.82
C VAL A 114 -0.39 -5.27 -7.61
N VAL A 115 -1.19 -4.98 -6.58
CA VAL A 115 -1.48 -3.60 -6.13
C VAL A 115 -0.87 -3.41 -4.75
N ILE A 116 -0.01 -2.41 -4.63
CA ILE A 116 0.73 -2.08 -3.42
C ILE A 116 0.26 -0.71 -2.95
N PHE A 117 -0.22 -0.62 -1.72
CA PHE A 117 -0.59 0.63 -1.07
C PHE A 117 0.47 1.01 -0.04
N GLY A 118 1.05 2.19 -0.20
CA GLY A 118 1.88 2.87 0.77
C GLY A 118 1.45 4.33 0.86
N HIS A 119 1.94 5.07 1.85
CA HIS A 119 1.64 6.50 1.94
C HIS A 119 2.67 7.34 1.18
N THR A 120 3.96 7.02 1.37
CA THR A 120 5.09 7.85 0.95
C THR A 120 5.24 8.02 -0.56
N ALA A 121 5.69 9.20 -0.98
CA ALA A 121 6.19 9.42 -2.34
C ALA A 121 7.59 8.82 -2.53
N LEU A 122 8.07 8.80 -3.77
CA LEU A 122 9.44 8.42 -4.08
C LEU A 122 10.39 9.48 -3.52
N ARG A 123 11.17 9.12 -2.51
CA ARG A 123 12.17 9.96 -1.84
C ARG A 123 13.42 9.14 -1.54
N GLU A 124 14.55 9.80 -1.36
CA GLU A 124 15.84 9.13 -1.10
C GLU A 124 15.82 8.32 0.20
N ASN A 125 15.17 8.83 1.24
CA ASN A 125 15.08 8.17 2.55
C ASN A 125 14.23 6.88 2.54
N VAL A 126 13.56 6.54 1.44
CA VAL A 126 12.78 5.30 1.29
C VAL A 126 13.29 4.40 0.16
N SER A 127 14.52 4.65 -0.31
CA SER A 127 15.17 3.94 -1.42
C SER A 127 15.24 2.42 -1.21
N ILE A 128 15.55 1.94 0.00
CA ILE A 128 15.62 0.51 0.34
C ILE A 128 14.37 -0.25 -0.13
N PHE A 129 13.19 0.34 0.07
CA PHE A 129 11.95 -0.28 -0.38
C PHE A 129 11.80 -0.24 -1.90
N PHE A 130 12.00 0.92 -2.52
CA PHE A 130 11.75 1.10 -3.95
C PHE A 130 12.79 0.38 -4.83
N ASP A 131 14.05 0.36 -4.44
CA ASP A 131 15.11 -0.38 -5.15
C ASP A 131 14.78 -1.87 -5.16
N GLY A 132 14.40 -2.42 -4.01
CA GLY A 132 13.97 -3.82 -3.91
C GLY A 132 12.66 -4.09 -4.65
N LEU A 133 11.73 -3.12 -4.74
CA LEU A 133 10.50 -3.25 -5.52
C LEU A 133 10.79 -3.26 -7.02
N VAL A 134 11.70 -2.41 -7.51
CA VAL A 134 12.14 -2.38 -8.91
C VAL A 134 12.81 -3.70 -9.29
N GLU A 135 13.72 -4.20 -8.45
CA GLU A 135 14.34 -5.51 -8.66
C GLU A 135 13.28 -6.63 -8.68
N THR A 136 12.33 -6.59 -7.76
CA THR A 136 11.22 -7.55 -7.73
C THR A 136 10.40 -7.50 -9.01
N ALA A 137 10.02 -6.31 -9.48
CA ALA A 137 9.24 -6.16 -10.72
C ALA A 137 9.99 -6.72 -11.94
N ARG A 138 11.31 -6.50 -12.01
CA ARG A 138 12.18 -7.05 -13.07
C ARG A 138 12.24 -8.58 -13.08
N LEU A 139 12.21 -9.21 -11.91
CA LEU A 139 12.19 -10.67 -11.77
C LEU A 139 10.86 -11.31 -12.19
N TYR A 140 9.77 -10.53 -12.19
CA TYR A 140 8.42 -10.98 -12.57
C TYR A 140 7.85 -10.15 -13.72
N PRO A 141 8.47 -10.17 -14.92
CA PRO A 141 8.10 -9.29 -16.03
C PRO A 141 6.69 -9.56 -16.60
N HIS A 142 6.11 -10.72 -16.30
CA HIS A 142 4.75 -11.11 -16.69
C HIS A 142 3.67 -10.58 -15.74
N ILE A 143 4.06 -9.98 -14.60
CA ILE A 143 3.16 -9.43 -13.60
C ILE A 143 3.18 -7.90 -13.72
N SER A 144 2.01 -7.27 -13.78
CA SER A 144 1.89 -5.80 -13.68
C SER A 144 1.79 -5.37 -12.22
N PHE A 145 2.64 -4.42 -11.82
CA PHE A 145 2.67 -3.86 -10.48
C PHE A 145 2.15 -2.43 -10.51
N LEU A 146 1.30 -2.09 -9.54
CA LEU A 146 0.85 -0.72 -9.30
C LEU A 146 1.18 -0.32 -7.87
N TYR A 147 2.00 0.72 -7.71
CA TYR A 147 2.18 1.40 -6.44
C TYR A 147 1.21 2.58 -6.32
N VAL A 148 0.37 2.57 -5.28
CA VAL A 148 -0.63 3.62 -5.02
C VAL A 148 -0.26 4.34 -3.72
N HIS A 149 -0.20 5.68 -3.77
CA HIS A 149 0.15 6.49 -2.61
C HIS A 149 -0.50 7.88 -2.61
N GLY A 150 -0.41 8.63 -1.51
CA GLY A 150 -1.14 9.90 -1.31
C GLY A 150 -0.29 11.10 -0.87
N ASP A 151 0.96 10.89 -0.46
CA ASP A 151 1.83 11.89 0.18
C ASP A 151 1.98 13.21 -0.61
N GLY A 152 2.11 13.16 -1.94
CA GLY A 152 2.31 14.39 -2.72
C GLY A 152 1.05 15.25 -2.93
N HIS A 153 -0.15 14.78 -2.58
CA HIS A 153 -1.40 15.57 -2.60
C HIS A 153 -1.90 16.09 -3.98
N TYR A 154 -1.37 15.59 -5.09
CA TYR A 154 -1.87 15.86 -6.45
C TYR A 154 -1.83 14.61 -7.31
N TRP A 155 -2.66 14.56 -8.36
CA TRP A 155 -2.69 13.41 -9.26
C TRP A 155 -1.40 13.19 -10.04
N ILE A 156 -0.88 11.96 -9.96
CA ILE A 156 0.14 11.42 -10.87
C ILE A 156 -0.31 10.04 -11.32
N SER A 157 -0.08 9.71 -12.60
CA SER A 157 -0.18 8.35 -13.12
C SER A 157 0.92 8.16 -14.16
N ASP A 158 1.98 7.46 -13.79
CA ASP A 158 3.18 7.33 -14.62
C ASP A 158 3.94 6.01 -14.39
N PHE A 159 5.05 5.85 -15.11
CA PHE A 159 5.99 4.73 -14.98
C PHE A 159 7.37 5.31 -14.68
N PRO A 160 7.65 5.70 -13.42
CA PRO A 160 8.86 6.45 -13.11
C PRO A 160 10.13 5.58 -13.18
N TRP A 161 10.00 4.25 -13.17
CA TRP A 161 11.11 3.31 -13.19
C TRP A 161 11.35 2.73 -14.58
N LYS A 162 12.32 3.30 -15.32
CA LYS A 162 12.65 2.87 -16.69
C LYS A 162 13.07 1.41 -16.78
N ASP A 163 13.78 0.91 -15.76
CA ASP A 163 14.28 -0.48 -15.73
C ASP A 163 13.21 -1.51 -15.34
N ALA A 164 12.02 -1.06 -14.92
CA ALA A 164 10.88 -1.92 -14.56
C ALA A 164 9.59 -1.40 -15.23
N PRO A 165 9.44 -1.60 -16.55
CA PRO A 165 8.31 -1.04 -17.31
C PRO A 165 6.94 -1.64 -16.93
N ASN A 166 6.93 -2.77 -16.21
CA ASN A 166 5.74 -3.39 -15.66
C ASN A 166 5.34 -2.81 -14.29
N LEU A 167 6.07 -1.83 -13.75
CA LEU A 167 5.79 -1.17 -12.48
C LEU A 167 5.34 0.28 -12.72
N GLY A 168 4.05 0.52 -12.55
CA GLY A 168 3.45 1.85 -12.60
C GLY A 168 3.21 2.44 -11.21
N ARG A 169 3.04 3.76 -11.17
CA ARG A 169 2.73 4.53 -9.98
C ARG A 169 1.47 5.34 -10.19
N VAL A 170 0.65 5.41 -9.14
CA VAL A 170 -0.40 6.43 -9.00
C VAL A 170 -0.25 7.17 -7.69
N GLN A 171 -0.25 8.50 -7.78
CA GLN A 171 -0.40 9.39 -6.64
C GLN A 171 -1.83 9.95 -6.63
N LEU A 172 -2.46 9.92 -5.46
CA LEU A 172 -3.82 10.43 -5.26
C LEU A 172 -3.81 11.93 -4.96
N ASP A 173 -4.89 12.59 -5.37
CA ASP A 173 -5.16 13.99 -5.01
C ASP A 173 -5.36 14.15 -3.50
N LYS A 174 -5.20 15.38 -3.00
CA LYS A 174 -5.43 15.70 -1.57
C LYS A 174 -6.85 15.30 -1.13
N GLY A 175 -6.91 14.57 -0.02
CA GLY A 175 -8.17 14.30 0.68
C GLY A 175 -8.92 15.60 1.03
N ALA A 176 -10.25 15.56 0.93
CA ALA A 176 -11.18 16.70 1.06
C ALA A 176 -11.23 17.69 -0.13
N LEU A 177 -10.29 17.65 -1.08
CA LEU A 177 -10.33 18.50 -2.28
C LEU A 177 -10.73 17.75 -3.57
N ALA A 178 -10.62 16.43 -3.56
CA ALA A 178 -10.98 15.59 -4.70
C ALA A 178 -11.86 14.42 -4.26
N PRO A 179 -12.74 13.92 -5.15
CA PRO A 179 -13.50 12.72 -4.88
C PRO A 179 -12.57 11.50 -4.76
N PRO A 180 -13.01 10.42 -4.08
CA PRO A 180 -12.29 9.16 -4.07
C PRO A 180 -11.99 8.65 -5.49
N VAL A 181 -10.85 7.99 -5.67
CA VAL A 181 -10.46 7.38 -6.95
C VAL A 181 -10.90 5.92 -6.98
N LEU A 182 -11.67 5.55 -7.99
CA LEU A 182 -11.95 4.15 -8.30
C LEU A 182 -10.84 3.60 -9.18
N ILE A 183 -10.14 2.58 -8.66
CA ILE A 183 -9.13 1.82 -9.40
C ILE A 183 -9.75 0.49 -9.82
N SER A 184 -9.82 0.24 -11.12
CA SER A 184 -10.30 -1.02 -11.70
C SER A 184 -9.12 -1.85 -12.22
N VAL A 185 -9.15 -3.15 -11.99
CA VAL A 185 -8.17 -4.12 -12.51
C VAL A 185 -8.84 -4.98 -13.57
N LYS A 186 -8.42 -4.84 -14.83
CA LYS A 186 -8.93 -5.56 -15.98
C LYS A 186 -8.15 -6.86 -16.22
N SER A 187 -8.85 -7.84 -16.78
CA SER A 187 -8.27 -9.12 -17.21
C SER A 187 -7.96 -9.08 -18.71
N THR A 188 -7.04 -8.20 -19.12
CA THR A 188 -6.64 -8.01 -20.54
C THR A 188 -5.12 -8.09 -20.69
N GLY A 189 -4.64 -8.34 -21.92
CA GLY A 189 -3.21 -8.24 -22.23
C GLY A 189 -2.72 -6.79 -22.18
N GLY A 190 -1.61 -6.53 -21.50
CA GLY A 190 -1.03 -5.20 -21.31
C GLY A 190 -1.25 -4.63 -19.89
N TRP A 191 -1.19 -3.31 -19.75
CA TRP A 191 -1.39 -2.61 -18.48
C TRP A 191 -2.85 -2.75 -18.00
N PRO A 192 -3.11 -3.39 -16.83
CA PRO A 192 -4.47 -3.79 -16.47
C PRO A 192 -5.24 -2.72 -15.66
N PHE A 193 -4.64 -1.58 -15.33
CA PHE A 193 -5.21 -0.63 -14.38
C PHE A 193 -5.91 0.54 -15.05
N GLU A 194 -7.13 0.84 -14.58
CA GLU A 194 -7.89 2.02 -14.97
C GLU A 194 -8.27 2.86 -13.77
N PHE A 195 -8.26 4.18 -13.96
CA PHE A 195 -8.48 5.14 -12.89
C PHE A 195 -9.66 6.06 -13.22
N ASN A 196 -10.71 6.02 -12.39
CA ASN A 196 -11.81 6.98 -12.45
C ASN A 196 -11.74 7.92 -11.25
N ARG A 197 -11.53 9.22 -11.54
CA ARG A 197 -11.36 10.31 -10.56
C ARG A 197 -12.61 11.17 -10.41
N ARG A 198 -13.77 10.71 -10.86
CA ARG A 198 -15.03 11.49 -10.92
C ARG A 198 -16.20 10.74 -10.25
N LEU A 199 -15.91 10.00 -9.18
CA LEU A 199 -16.94 9.33 -8.37
C LEU A 199 -17.85 10.33 -7.66
#